data_AF-A0A2N2IQB3-F1
#
_entry.id   AF-A0A2N2IQB3-F1
#
_cell.length_a   1.000
_cell.length_b   1.000
_cell.length_c   1.000
_cell.angle_alpha   90.00
_cell.angle_beta   90.00
_cell.angle_gamma   90.00
#
_symmetry.space_group_name_H-M   'P 1'
#
loop_
_entity.id
_entity.type
_entity.pdbx_description
1 polymer ?
#
loop_
_entity_poly.entity_id
_entity_poly.type
_entity_poly.pdbx_seq_one_letter_code
_entity_poly.pdbx_strand_id
1 'polypeptide(L)'
;FRAILRTIEGYTDYLALHVLGEPLLHPELAEILALCQEHGLKVNLTTNGTLLSQRRELLLASPALRQVNISLHSFSEQDGDPTISGYLPEILSFIREAEATGLLISLRLWNLPPKSTNLPSPNETILKTLEDFFGLPEPLADRLTPGHGTTLAAKVFLSQNPRFTWPHAPAPDLDDTGTCRGLKDHVAILVDGTVVPCCLDAEADIPLGNIHAQSLAEILSTPRAEAMRTGFSQRRLTESLCRRCSFRQSF
;
A
#
# COMPACT_ATOMS: atom_id res chain seq x y z
N PHE A 1 12.12 7.33 14.88
CA PHE A 1 12.37 6.41 13.74
C PHE A 1 13.68 5.63 13.87
N ARG A 2 14.87 6.26 13.99
CA ARG A 2 16.18 5.58 14.09
C ARG A 2 16.23 4.43 15.12
N ALA A 3 15.67 4.62 16.31
CA ALA A 3 15.60 3.56 17.32
C ALA A 3 14.79 2.34 16.85
N ILE A 4 13.67 2.56 16.14
CA ILE A 4 12.84 1.50 15.59
C ILE A 4 13.61 0.68 14.55
N LEU A 5 14.40 1.33 13.67
CA LEU A 5 15.20 0.62 12.66
C LEU A 5 16.18 -0.37 13.28
N ARG A 6 16.77 -0.04 14.42
CA ARG A 6 17.64 -0.95 15.18
C ARG A 6 16.85 -2.11 15.78
N THR A 7 15.66 -1.84 16.31
CA THR A 7 14.81 -2.89 16.91
C THR A 7 14.28 -3.91 15.90
N ILE A 8 14.13 -3.52 14.63
CA ILE A 8 13.64 -4.40 13.56
C ILE A 8 14.76 -5.00 12.69
N GLU A 9 16.02 -4.73 13.02
CA GLU A 9 17.17 -5.25 12.27
C GLU A 9 17.14 -6.80 12.24
N GLY A 10 17.37 -7.38 11.06
CA GLY A 10 17.30 -8.83 10.85
C GLY A 10 15.89 -9.42 10.67
N TYR A 11 14.82 -8.62 10.81
CA TYR A 11 13.45 -9.09 10.56
C TYR A 11 12.97 -8.87 9.13
N THR A 12 13.48 -7.85 8.44
CA THR A 12 13.00 -7.48 7.11
C THR A 12 14.06 -6.76 6.29
N ASP A 13 14.03 -6.95 4.97
CA ASP A 13 14.75 -6.13 3.99
C ASP A 13 13.89 -4.96 3.48
N TYR A 14 12.58 -4.95 3.79
CA TYR A 14 11.59 -4.06 3.21
C TYR A 14 10.83 -3.27 4.27
N LEU A 15 10.66 -1.98 4.00
CA LEU A 15 9.78 -1.10 4.76
C LEU A 15 8.73 -0.52 3.84
N ALA A 16 7.48 -0.54 4.29
CA ALA A 16 6.40 0.13 3.59
C ALA A 16 5.95 1.34 4.42
N LEU A 17 6.15 2.55 3.90
CA LEU A 17 5.76 3.78 4.59
C LEU A 17 4.27 4.05 4.36
N HIS A 18 3.42 3.18 4.91
CA HIS A 18 1.96 3.32 4.85
C HIS A 18 1.28 2.56 6.01
N VAL A 19 0.15 3.11 6.45
CA VAL A 19 -0.97 2.43 7.11
C VAL A 19 -2.21 3.21 6.70
N LEU A 20 -2.34 4.42 7.23
CA LEU A 20 -3.32 5.43 6.85
C LEU A 20 -2.63 6.81 6.84
N GLY A 21 -2.77 7.56 5.75
CA GLY A 21 -2.17 8.90 5.59
C GLY A 21 -1.44 9.09 4.25
N GLU A 22 -0.83 10.27 4.08
CA GLU A 22 -0.06 10.65 2.89
C GLU A 22 1.42 10.88 3.27
N PRO A 23 2.34 9.95 2.97
CA PRO A 23 3.74 10.03 3.41
C PRO A 23 4.50 11.20 2.79
N LEU A 24 4.08 11.73 1.64
CA LEU A 24 4.73 12.90 1.01
C LEU A 24 4.52 14.20 1.82
N LEU A 25 3.57 14.22 2.77
CA LEU A 25 3.41 15.32 3.73
C LEU A 25 4.44 15.29 4.86
N HIS A 26 5.13 14.17 5.09
CA HIS A 26 6.03 14.07 6.23
C HIS A 26 7.22 15.05 6.09
N PRO A 27 7.46 15.95 7.05
CA PRO A 27 8.51 16.98 6.93
C PRO A 27 9.90 16.34 6.84
N GLU A 28 10.12 15.26 7.57
CA GLU A 28 11.41 14.56 7.64
C GLU A 28 11.51 13.36 6.68
N LEU A 29 10.69 13.31 5.61
CA LEU A 29 10.73 12.17 4.66
C LEU A 29 12.13 11.92 4.09
N ALA A 30 12.88 12.99 3.80
CA ALA A 30 14.25 12.87 3.32
C ALA A 30 15.18 12.16 4.31
N GLU A 31 15.08 12.51 5.60
CA GLU A 31 15.85 11.87 6.66
C GLU A 31 15.42 10.41 6.85
N ILE A 32 14.12 10.12 6.80
CA ILE A 32 13.59 8.76 6.87
C ILE A 32 14.17 7.88 5.76
N LEU A 33 14.20 8.37 4.51
CA LEU A 33 14.75 7.62 3.38
C LEU A 33 16.27 7.43 3.49
N ALA A 34 17.00 8.46 3.95
CA ALA A 34 18.44 8.37 4.20
C ALA A 34 18.77 7.33 5.31
N LEU A 35 17.98 7.32 6.38
CA LEU A 35 18.08 6.32 7.45
C LEU A 35 17.83 4.90 6.94
N CYS A 36 16.80 4.70 6.11
CA CYS A 36 16.55 3.40 5.49
C CYS A 36 17.74 2.96 4.64
N GLN A 37 18.37 3.88 3.88
CA GLN A 37 19.56 3.57 3.10
C GLN A 37 20.75 3.17 3.98
N GLU A 38 21.00 3.90 5.07
CA GLU A 38 22.07 3.61 6.04
C GLU A 38 21.95 2.17 6.58
N HIS A 39 20.73 1.72 6.80
CA HIS A 39 20.40 0.38 7.30
C HIS A 39 20.18 -0.67 6.19
N GLY A 40 20.41 -0.33 4.92
CA GLY A 40 20.24 -1.27 3.80
C GLY A 40 18.79 -1.68 3.48
N LEU A 41 17.80 -0.95 4.00
CA LEU A 41 16.37 -1.24 3.87
C LEU A 41 15.80 -0.67 2.57
N LYS A 42 14.94 -1.45 1.92
CA LYS A 42 14.23 -1.08 0.67
C LYS A 42 12.85 -0.54 0.99
N VAL A 43 12.57 0.67 0.56
CA VAL A 43 11.34 1.39 0.87
C VAL A 43 10.31 1.27 -0.26
N ASN A 44 9.09 0.88 0.11
CA ASN A 44 7.90 0.97 -0.71
C ASN A 44 7.03 2.11 -0.19
N LEU A 45 6.79 3.13 -1.02
CA LEU A 45 5.97 4.28 -0.68
C LEU A 45 4.60 4.18 -1.36
N THR A 46 3.54 4.58 -0.69
CA THR A 46 2.18 4.69 -1.25
C THR A 46 1.74 6.14 -1.17
N THR A 47 1.33 6.74 -2.29
CA THR A 47 0.89 8.14 -2.34
C THR A 47 -0.38 8.29 -3.17
N ASN A 48 -1.18 9.30 -2.85
CA ASN A 48 -2.28 9.79 -3.68
C ASN A 48 -1.79 10.60 -4.90
N GLY A 49 -0.49 10.92 -4.99
CA GLY A 49 0.13 11.58 -6.13
C GLY A 49 0.03 13.11 -6.15
N THR A 50 -0.73 13.76 -5.26
CA THR A 50 -0.95 15.23 -5.31
C THR A 50 0.30 16.04 -4.99
N LEU A 51 1.25 15.45 -4.25
CA LEU A 51 2.53 16.08 -3.88
C LEU A 51 3.72 15.50 -4.66
N LEU A 52 3.46 14.68 -5.68
CA LEU A 52 4.51 13.97 -6.40
C LEU A 52 5.46 14.92 -7.11
N SER A 53 4.93 15.99 -7.73
CA SER A 53 5.73 17.03 -8.37
C SER A 53 6.60 17.79 -7.35
N GLN A 54 6.04 18.11 -6.19
CA GLN A 54 6.76 18.86 -5.14
C GLN A 54 7.88 18.03 -4.49
N ARG A 55 7.70 16.70 -4.38
CA ARG A 55 8.68 15.77 -3.81
C ARG A 55 9.54 15.06 -4.85
N ARG A 56 9.43 15.43 -6.13
CA ARG A 56 10.06 14.73 -7.26
C ARG A 56 11.55 14.50 -7.07
N GLU A 57 12.30 15.58 -6.83
CA GLU A 57 13.76 15.52 -6.70
C GLU A 57 14.18 14.54 -5.59
N LEU A 58 13.51 14.61 -4.43
CA LEU A 58 13.76 13.70 -3.33
C LEU A 58 13.50 12.24 -3.73
N LEU A 59 12.35 11.95 -4.32
CA LEU A 59 11.96 10.58 -4.65
C LEU A 59 12.88 9.96 -5.71
N LEU A 60 13.20 10.72 -6.77
CA LEU A 60 14.06 10.24 -7.86
C LEU A 60 15.52 10.07 -7.42
N ALA A 61 15.99 10.90 -6.48
CA ALA A 61 17.36 10.84 -5.97
C ALA A 61 17.56 9.78 -4.88
N SER A 62 16.49 9.18 -4.33
CA SER A 62 16.54 8.31 -3.14
C SER A 62 16.86 6.84 -3.47
N PRO A 63 18.07 6.33 -3.18
CA PRO A 63 18.47 4.94 -3.49
C PRO A 63 17.73 3.89 -2.66
N ALA A 64 17.34 4.22 -1.42
CA ALA A 64 16.52 3.33 -0.60
C ALA A 64 15.09 3.16 -1.15
N LEU A 65 14.60 4.11 -1.97
CA LEU A 65 13.26 4.06 -2.51
C LEU A 65 13.20 3.02 -3.64
N ARG A 66 12.64 1.86 -3.33
CA ARG A 66 12.50 0.75 -4.27
C ARG A 66 11.30 0.91 -5.18
N GLN A 67 10.16 1.31 -4.61
CA GLN A 67 8.89 1.35 -5.33
C GLN A 67 8.01 2.51 -4.85
N VAL A 68 7.40 3.21 -5.79
CA VAL A 68 6.30 4.16 -5.52
C VAL A 68 5.00 3.58 -6.06
N ASN A 69 4.01 3.46 -5.19
CA ASN A 69 2.66 3.09 -5.53
C ASN A 69 1.78 4.35 -5.60
N ILE A 70 1.24 4.65 -6.77
CA ILE A 70 0.48 5.88 -7.04
C ILE A 70 -0.99 5.50 -7.20
N SER A 71 -1.84 6.00 -6.31
CA SER A 71 -3.28 5.78 -6.35
C SER A 71 -3.94 6.73 -7.34
N LEU A 72 -4.33 6.24 -8.52
CA LEU A 72 -4.89 7.08 -9.59
C LEU A 72 -6.39 7.41 -9.40
N HIS A 73 -7.11 6.63 -8.60
CA HIS A 73 -8.55 6.84 -8.35
C HIS A 73 -8.85 8.11 -7.53
N SER A 74 -7.84 8.70 -6.89
CA SER A 74 -7.95 10.03 -6.26
C SER A 74 -8.36 11.11 -7.27
N PHE A 75 -8.18 10.86 -8.57
CA PHE A 75 -8.69 11.66 -9.68
C PHE A 75 -10.24 11.65 -9.75
N SER A 76 -10.87 10.48 -9.59
CA SER A 76 -12.33 10.31 -9.74
C SER A 76 -13.17 10.71 -8.52
N GLU A 77 -12.57 10.77 -7.33
CA GLU A 77 -13.30 11.14 -6.10
C GLU A 77 -13.37 12.66 -5.87
N GLN A 78 -12.79 13.47 -6.76
CA GLN A 78 -12.73 14.93 -6.69
C GLN A 78 -13.54 15.62 -7.81
N ASP A 79 -14.46 14.90 -8.46
CA ASP A 79 -15.29 15.42 -9.56
C ASP A 79 -15.90 16.79 -9.24
N GLY A 80 -15.39 17.83 -9.92
CA GLY A 80 -15.84 19.22 -9.79
C GLY A 80 -14.73 20.28 -9.82
N ASP A 81 -13.46 19.92 -9.61
CA ASP A 81 -12.35 20.89 -9.55
C ASP A 81 -11.59 21.04 -10.90
N PRO A 82 -11.63 22.21 -11.55
CA PRO A 82 -10.90 22.48 -12.80
C PRO A 82 -9.36 22.42 -12.68
N THR A 83 -8.79 22.32 -11.48
CA THR A 83 -7.33 22.08 -11.27
C THR A 83 -6.89 20.65 -11.60
N ILE A 84 -7.83 19.74 -11.84
CA ILE A 84 -7.60 18.30 -12.12
C ILE A 84 -6.96 18.03 -13.50
N SER A 85 -6.97 19.02 -14.41
CA SER A 85 -6.29 18.95 -15.72
C SER A 85 -4.79 18.63 -15.60
N GLY A 86 -4.13 18.99 -14.49
CA GLY A 86 -2.69 18.76 -14.28
C GLY A 86 -2.31 17.43 -13.62
N TYR A 87 -3.24 16.75 -12.93
CA TYR A 87 -2.89 15.62 -12.05
C TYR A 87 -2.25 14.44 -12.78
N LEU A 88 -2.94 13.91 -13.79
CA LEU A 88 -2.43 12.76 -14.55
C LEU A 88 -1.19 13.15 -15.38
N PRO A 89 -1.15 14.30 -16.09
CA PRO A 89 0.08 14.76 -16.74
C PRO A 89 1.30 14.89 -15.82
N GLU A 90 1.12 15.35 -14.57
CA GLU A 90 2.21 15.44 -13.59
C GLU A 90 2.75 14.07 -13.18
N ILE A 91 1.87 13.10 -12.94
CA ILE A 91 2.26 11.70 -12.66
C ILE A 91 3.00 11.11 -13.85
N LEU A 92 2.49 11.31 -15.06
CA LEU A 92 3.11 10.84 -16.29
C LEU A 92 4.48 11.49 -16.52
N SER A 93 4.64 12.77 -16.19
CA SER A 93 5.92 13.45 -16.23
C SER A 93 6.92 12.85 -15.24
N PHE A 94 6.49 12.60 -14.00
CA PHE A 94 7.31 11.91 -13.01
C PHE A 94 7.74 10.51 -13.48
N ILE A 95 6.83 9.75 -14.11
CA ILE A 95 7.16 8.43 -14.65
C ILE A 95 8.28 8.51 -15.68
N ARG A 96 8.21 9.45 -16.63
CA ARG A 96 9.28 9.63 -17.65
C ARG A 96 10.64 9.86 -17.00
N GLU A 97 10.71 10.70 -15.98
CA GLU A 97 11.98 10.97 -15.30
C GLU A 97 12.47 9.76 -14.50
N ALA A 98 11.54 9.00 -13.91
CA ALA A 98 11.86 7.77 -13.17
C ALA A 98 12.42 6.65 -14.07
N GLU A 99 12.19 6.67 -15.39
CA GLU A 99 12.77 5.69 -16.33
C GLU A 99 14.30 5.69 -16.29
N ALA A 100 14.92 6.85 -16.01
CA ALA A 100 16.37 6.97 -15.87
C ALA A 100 16.91 6.35 -14.56
N THR A 101 16.04 5.82 -13.70
CA THR A 101 16.37 5.34 -12.35
C THR A 101 16.13 3.84 -12.17
N GLY A 102 16.43 3.33 -10.97
CA GLY A 102 16.08 1.98 -10.54
C GLY A 102 14.63 1.82 -10.06
N LEU A 103 13.86 2.91 -9.99
CA LEU A 103 12.58 2.96 -9.28
C LEU A 103 11.50 2.12 -9.97
N LEU A 104 10.78 1.32 -9.18
CA LEU A 104 9.57 0.64 -9.62
C LEU A 104 8.36 1.56 -9.43
N ILE A 105 7.48 1.63 -10.41
CA ILE A 105 6.24 2.40 -10.33
C ILE A 105 5.05 1.46 -10.45
N SER A 106 4.16 1.53 -9.47
CA SER A 106 2.89 0.81 -9.47
C SER A 106 1.73 1.78 -9.46
N LEU A 107 1.02 1.87 -10.57
CA LEU A 107 -0.22 2.61 -10.71
C LEU A 107 -1.38 1.75 -10.20
N ARG A 108 -2.24 2.33 -9.36
CA ARG A 108 -3.30 1.58 -8.66
C ARG A 108 -4.66 2.26 -8.76
N LEU A 109 -5.65 1.50 -9.21
CA LEU A 109 -7.05 1.89 -9.28
C LEU A 109 -7.87 1.00 -8.34
N TRP A 110 -8.28 1.51 -7.18
CA TRP A 110 -9.03 0.78 -6.14
C TRP A 110 -10.50 1.24 -6.07
N ASN A 111 -11.10 1.42 -7.24
CA ASN A 111 -12.45 1.98 -7.40
C ASN A 111 -13.31 1.15 -8.36
N LEU A 112 -12.91 -0.10 -8.66
CA LEU A 112 -13.77 -0.96 -9.46
C LEU A 112 -15.06 -1.24 -8.68
N PRO A 113 -16.23 -1.12 -9.33
CA PRO A 113 -17.48 -1.50 -8.70
C PRO A 113 -17.53 -3.03 -8.50
N PRO A 114 -18.40 -3.52 -7.60
CA PRO A 114 -18.63 -4.96 -7.43
C PRO A 114 -19.03 -5.61 -8.75
N LYS A 115 -18.67 -6.89 -8.95
CA LYS A 115 -18.90 -7.66 -10.20
C LYS A 115 -20.36 -7.72 -10.70
N SER A 116 -21.33 -7.22 -9.95
CA SER A 116 -22.77 -7.28 -10.26
C SER A 116 -23.36 -6.02 -10.91
N THR A 117 -22.56 -5.00 -11.22
CA THR A 117 -23.08 -3.75 -11.80
C THR A 117 -22.71 -3.61 -13.28
N ASN A 118 -23.70 -3.40 -14.15
CA ASN A 118 -23.51 -3.02 -15.57
C ASN A 118 -23.05 -1.55 -15.74
N LEU A 119 -22.34 -1.00 -14.76
CA LEU A 119 -21.88 0.38 -14.81
C LEU A 119 -20.62 0.47 -15.70
N PRO A 120 -20.51 1.53 -16.52
CA PRO A 120 -19.27 1.80 -17.25
C PRO A 120 -18.10 1.95 -16.26
N SER A 121 -16.92 1.54 -16.69
CA SER A 121 -15.71 1.64 -15.86
C SER A 121 -15.45 3.10 -15.50
N PRO A 122 -15.27 3.46 -14.22
CA PRO A 122 -14.96 4.84 -13.83
C PRO A 122 -13.57 5.30 -14.31
N ASN A 123 -12.80 4.39 -14.91
CA ASN A 123 -11.39 4.59 -15.23
C ASN A 123 -11.11 4.72 -16.73
N GLU A 124 -12.13 4.75 -17.60
CA GLU A 124 -11.96 4.75 -19.06
C GLU A 124 -10.99 5.85 -19.55
N THR A 125 -11.19 7.08 -19.11
CA THR A 125 -10.31 8.23 -19.44
C THR A 125 -8.86 8.01 -18.97
N ILE A 126 -8.68 7.47 -17.77
CA ILE A 126 -7.35 7.19 -17.21
C ILE A 126 -6.66 6.10 -18.04
N LEU A 127 -7.36 5.00 -18.32
CA LEU A 127 -6.84 3.90 -19.12
C LEU A 127 -6.43 4.37 -20.51
N LYS A 128 -7.29 5.15 -21.18
CA LYS A 128 -6.99 5.69 -22.50
C LYS A 128 -5.78 6.61 -22.51
N THR A 129 -5.65 7.47 -21.50
CA THR A 129 -4.48 8.34 -21.36
C THR A 129 -3.19 7.53 -21.15
N LEU A 130 -3.24 6.45 -20.37
CA LEU A 130 -2.10 5.56 -20.18
C LEU A 130 -1.74 4.81 -21.47
N GLU A 131 -2.73 4.31 -22.20
CA GLU A 131 -2.53 3.67 -23.52
C GLU A 131 -1.79 4.60 -24.49
N ASP A 132 -2.26 5.84 -24.60
CA ASP A 132 -1.68 6.83 -25.52
C ASP A 132 -0.26 7.23 -25.07
N PHE A 133 -0.04 7.40 -23.75
CA PHE A 133 1.28 7.75 -23.21
C PHE A 133 2.33 6.65 -23.41
N PHE A 134 1.96 5.38 -23.17
CA PHE A 134 2.88 4.24 -23.31
C PHE A 134 2.91 3.65 -24.73
N GLY A 135 2.06 4.13 -25.64
CA GLY A 135 1.96 3.61 -27.01
C GLY A 135 1.54 2.14 -27.05
N LEU A 136 0.57 1.76 -26.22
CA LEU A 136 0.17 0.35 -26.09
C LEU A 136 -0.57 -0.15 -27.35
N PRO A 137 -0.26 -1.37 -27.83
CA PRO A 137 -0.84 -1.89 -29.07
C PRO A 137 -2.28 -2.38 -28.92
N GLU A 138 -2.71 -2.67 -27.70
CA GLU A 138 -4.01 -3.23 -27.37
C GLU A 138 -4.63 -2.46 -26.18
N PRO A 139 -5.97 -2.34 -26.13
CA PRO A 139 -6.65 -1.67 -25.01
C PRO A 139 -6.33 -2.30 -23.66
N LEU A 140 -6.15 -1.48 -22.63
CA LEU A 140 -5.90 -1.94 -21.27
C LEU A 140 -7.12 -2.64 -20.67
N ALA A 141 -8.33 -2.24 -21.07
CA ALA A 141 -9.57 -2.87 -20.61
C ALA A 141 -9.60 -4.38 -20.86
N ASP A 142 -8.99 -4.84 -21.96
CA ASP A 142 -8.97 -6.25 -22.35
C ASP A 142 -7.87 -7.06 -21.63
N ARG A 143 -6.88 -6.36 -21.06
CA ARG A 143 -5.68 -6.95 -20.44
C ARG A 143 -5.77 -7.00 -18.91
N LEU A 144 -6.59 -6.15 -18.32
CA LEU A 144 -6.67 -5.98 -16.88
C LEU A 144 -7.52 -7.08 -16.22
N THR A 145 -6.89 -7.82 -15.32
CA THR A 145 -7.57 -8.77 -14.44
C THR A 145 -7.54 -8.22 -13.01
N PRO A 146 -8.69 -8.04 -12.33
CA PRO A 146 -8.72 -7.57 -10.95
C PRO A 146 -7.82 -8.42 -10.04
N GLY A 147 -7.02 -7.77 -9.19
CA GLY A 147 -6.06 -8.46 -8.32
C GLY A 147 -4.71 -8.79 -8.99
N HIS A 148 -4.57 -8.59 -10.30
CA HIS A 148 -3.34 -8.85 -11.03
C HIS A 148 -2.76 -7.56 -11.65
N GLY A 149 -1.44 -7.42 -11.55
CA GLY A 149 -0.71 -6.32 -12.19
C GLY A 149 -0.47 -6.59 -13.67
N THR A 150 -0.67 -5.58 -14.51
CA THR A 150 -0.30 -5.56 -15.93
C THR A 150 0.92 -4.66 -16.13
N THR A 151 1.91 -5.13 -16.88
CA THR A 151 3.09 -4.31 -17.21
C THR A 151 2.73 -3.32 -18.32
N LEU A 152 2.99 -2.03 -18.08
CA LEU A 152 2.81 -0.94 -19.05
C LEU A 152 4.11 -0.64 -19.80
N ALA A 153 5.22 -0.59 -19.05
CA ALA A 153 6.58 -0.38 -19.56
C ALA A 153 7.58 -1.06 -18.61
N ALA A 154 8.88 -1.01 -18.95
CA ALA A 154 9.91 -1.51 -18.04
C ALA A 154 9.78 -0.82 -16.67
N LYS A 155 9.62 -1.61 -15.59
CA LYS A 155 9.45 -1.15 -14.20
C LYS A 155 8.16 -0.37 -13.91
N VAL A 156 7.23 -0.25 -14.85
CA VAL A 156 5.94 0.44 -14.66
C VAL A 156 4.78 -0.53 -14.82
N PHE A 157 3.97 -0.63 -13.77
CA PHE A 157 2.87 -1.59 -13.66
C PHE A 157 1.56 -0.88 -13.34
N LEU A 158 0.45 -1.45 -13.80
CA LEU A 158 -0.91 -1.03 -13.48
C LEU A 158 -1.67 -2.16 -12.82
N SER A 159 -2.42 -1.87 -11.77
CA SER A 159 -3.35 -2.81 -11.17
C SER A 159 -4.71 -2.15 -10.92
N GLN A 160 -5.77 -2.94 -11.06
CA GLN A 160 -7.11 -2.53 -10.67
C GLN A 160 -7.67 -3.51 -9.63
N ASN A 161 -8.39 -2.97 -8.65
CA ASN A 161 -9.01 -3.73 -7.59
C ASN A 161 -10.36 -3.12 -7.22
N PRO A 162 -11.29 -3.93 -6.69
CA PRO A 162 -12.47 -3.41 -6.01
C PRO A 162 -12.07 -2.49 -4.85
N ARG A 163 -12.93 -1.53 -4.52
CA ARG A 163 -12.76 -0.73 -3.30
C ARG A 163 -12.74 -1.67 -2.10
N PHE A 164 -11.73 -1.54 -1.25
CA PHE A 164 -11.66 -2.31 -0.01
C PHE A 164 -12.47 -1.64 1.09
N THR A 165 -12.94 -2.44 2.04
CA THR A 165 -13.66 -1.97 3.23
C THR A 165 -12.73 -2.03 4.43
N TRP A 166 -12.63 -0.93 5.17
CA TRP A 166 -11.89 -0.91 6.43
C TRP A 166 -12.59 -1.79 7.47
N PRO A 167 -11.88 -2.73 8.11
CA PRO A 167 -12.49 -3.72 8.99
C PRO A 167 -12.83 -3.18 10.39
N HIS A 168 -12.42 -1.96 10.71
CA HIS A 168 -12.73 -1.27 11.97
C HIS A 168 -14.23 -0.98 12.13
N ALA A 169 -14.84 -0.49 11.05
CA ALA A 169 -16.26 -0.17 11.03
C ALA A 169 -17.10 -1.41 11.41
N PRO A 170 -18.23 -1.24 12.09
CA PRO A 170 -19.16 -2.34 12.33
C PRO A 170 -19.50 -3.01 11.00
N ALA A 171 -19.11 -4.27 10.86
CA ALA A 171 -19.32 -5.08 9.69
C ALA A 171 -19.77 -6.48 10.15
N PRO A 172 -20.58 -7.19 9.35
CA PRO A 172 -20.96 -8.54 9.68
C PRO A 172 -19.74 -9.43 9.92
N ASP A 173 -19.86 -10.31 10.90
CA ASP A 173 -18.91 -11.39 11.07
C ASP A 173 -18.99 -12.30 9.84
N LEU A 174 -17.87 -12.48 9.14
CA LEU A 174 -17.81 -13.27 7.91
C LEU A 174 -17.53 -14.76 8.17
N ASP A 175 -17.49 -15.19 9.45
CA ASP A 175 -17.02 -16.47 9.99
C ASP A 175 -15.62 -16.41 10.65
N ASP A 176 -15.31 -17.45 11.43
CA ASP A 176 -14.00 -17.67 12.08
C ASP A 176 -13.08 -18.61 11.29
N THR A 177 -13.47 -19.03 10.10
CA THR A 177 -12.74 -19.97 9.25
C THR A 177 -11.99 -19.22 8.15
N GLY A 178 -10.68 -19.12 8.25
CA GLY A 178 -9.89 -18.41 7.26
C GLY A 178 -8.42 -18.31 7.60
N THR A 179 -7.65 -17.77 6.66
CA THR A 179 -6.21 -17.55 6.82
C THR A 179 -5.83 -16.12 6.39
N CYS A 180 -4.70 -15.63 6.88
CA CYS A 180 -4.16 -14.33 6.53
C CYS A 180 -2.63 -14.37 6.61
N ARG A 181 -1.97 -13.39 5.99
CA ARG A 181 -0.50 -13.24 6.02
C ARG A 181 0.00 -12.31 7.13
N GLY A 182 -0.90 -11.65 7.86
CA GLY A 182 -0.53 -10.83 9.01
C GLY A 182 0.22 -11.65 10.06
N LEU A 183 1.27 -11.08 10.63
CA LEU A 183 2.22 -11.74 11.54
C LEU A 183 3.02 -12.93 10.96
N LYS A 184 2.80 -13.27 9.69
CA LYS A 184 3.59 -14.28 8.96
C LYS A 184 4.60 -13.61 8.05
N ASP A 185 4.11 -12.74 7.17
CA ASP A 185 4.94 -12.08 6.15
C ASP A 185 5.09 -10.57 6.42
N HIS A 186 4.23 -9.99 7.28
CA HIS A 186 4.23 -8.56 7.58
C HIS A 186 3.60 -8.27 8.95
N VAL A 187 3.90 -7.07 9.46
CA VAL A 187 3.32 -6.45 10.66
C VAL A 187 3.29 -4.94 10.42
N ALA A 188 2.45 -4.19 11.13
CA ALA A 188 2.45 -2.73 11.07
C ALA A 188 2.80 -2.12 12.43
N ILE A 189 3.46 -0.96 12.37
CA ILE A 189 3.83 -0.14 13.53
C ILE A 189 3.17 1.21 13.31
N LEU A 190 2.28 1.60 14.20
CA LEU A 190 1.57 2.88 14.15
C LEU A 190 2.46 4.03 14.62
N VAL A 191 2.00 5.26 14.41
CA VAL A 191 2.78 6.48 14.67
C VAL A 191 3.19 6.63 16.15
N ASP A 192 2.41 6.08 17.07
CA ASP A 192 2.67 6.04 18.51
C ASP A 192 3.55 4.86 18.96
N GLY A 193 4.00 4.03 18.01
CA GLY A 193 4.79 2.83 18.24
C GLY A 193 3.97 1.57 18.54
N THR A 194 2.64 1.65 18.56
CA THR A 194 1.79 0.47 18.75
C THR A 194 1.98 -0.50 17.58
N VAL A 195 2.24 -1.77 17.91
CA VAL A 195 2.41 -2.84 16.92
C VAL A 195 1.09 -3.55 16.74
N VAL A 196 0.65 -3.65 15.48
CA VAL A 196 -0.63 -4.24 15.05
C VAL A 196 -0.39 -5.29 13.96
N PRO A 197 -1.27 -6.29 13.80
CA PRO A 197 -1.02 -7.45 12.94
C PRO A 197 -0.90 -7.13 11.44
N CYS A 198 -1.49 -6.05 10.95
CA CYS A 198 -1.40 -5.63 9.55
C CYS A 198 -1.81 -4.16 9.36
N CYS A 199 -1.57 -3.60 8.17
CA CYS A 199 -1.93 -2.21 7.85
C CYS A 199 -3.44 -1.94 7.78
N LEU A 200 -4.29 -2.96 7.75
CA LEU A 200 -5.74 -2.81 7.85
C LEU A 200 -6.24 -2.61 9.29
N ASP A 201 -5.34 -2.69 10.28
CA ASP A 201 -5.60 -2.41 11.69
C ASP A 201 -5.09 -1.00 12.09
N ALA A 202 -5.50 0.03 11.34
CA ALA A 202 -5.07 1.41 11.52
C ALA A 202 -5.53 2.05 12.84
N GLU A 203 -6.67 1.61 13.39
CA GLU A 203 -7.22 2.08 14.67
C GLU A 203 -6.73 1.28 15.89
N ALA A 204 -5.81 0.32 15.70
CA ALA A 204 -5.31 -0.56 16.75
C ALA A 204 -6.42 -1.32 17.52
N ASP A 205 -7.34 -1.97 16.81
CA ASP A 205 -8.30 -2.91 17.40
C ASP A 205 -7.58 -4.16 17.96
N ILE A 206 -6.42 -4.50 17.41
CA ILE A 206 -5.58 -5.63 17.85
C ILE A 206 -4.19 -5.11 18.26
N PRO A 207 -4.06 -4.38 19.39
CA PRO A 207 -2.76 -3.97 19.89
C PRO A 207 -2.01 -5.19 20.42
N LEU A 208 -0.80 -5.43 19.90
CA LEU A 208 0.06 -6.56 20.29
C LEU A 208 1.16 -6.15 21.28
N GLY A 209 1.50 -4.86 21.31
CA GLY A 209 2.54 -4.29 22.16
C GLY A 209 2.99 -2.93 21.63
N ASN A 210 4.01 -2.33 22.23
CA ASN A 210 4.56 -1.06 21.76
C ASN A 210 6.08 -1.16 21.56
N ILE A 211 6.56 -0.81 20.37
CA ILE A 211 7.97 -0.95 19.95
C ILE A 211 8.93 -0.04 20.72
N HIS A 212 8.41 0.96 21.43
CA HIS A 212 9.22 1.81 22.32
C HIS A 212 9.46 1.18 23.70
N ALA A 213 8.63 0.22 24.09
CA ALA A 213 8.72 -0.45 25.40
C ALA A 213 9.29 -1.88 25.31
N GLN A 214 9.11 -2.54 24.16
CA GLN A 214 9.43 -3.95 23.97
C GLN A 214 10.16 -4.15 22.64
N SER A 215 11.03 -5.17 22.59
CA SER A 215 11.59 -5.63 21.32
C SER A 215 10.50 -6.25 20.43
N LEU A 216 10.73 -6.24 19.11
CA LEU A 216 9.79 -6.89 18.18
C LEU A 216 9.67 -8.39 18.48
N ALA A 217 10.75 -9.05 18.90
CA ALA A 217 10.76 -10.46 19.32
C ALA A 217 9.76 -10.73 20.45
N GLU A 218 9.82 -9.93 21.51
CA GLU A 218 8.93 -10.08 22.67
C GLU A 218 7.47 -9.91 22.25
N ILE A 219 7.17 -8.86 21.47
CA ILE A 219 5.82 -8.59 20.96
C ILE A 219 5.28 -9.77 20.14
N LEU A 220 6.09 -10.31 19.21
CA LEU A 220 5.70 -11.41 18.33
C LEU A 220 5.62 -12.78 19.02
N SER A 221 6.19 -12.91 20.21
CA SER A 221 6.12 -14.10 21.09
C SER A 221 5.00 -14.03 22.13
N THR A 222 4.23 -12.94 22.18
CA THR A 222 3.11 -12.85 23.12
C THR A 222 2.06 -13.93 22.83
N PRO A 223 1.37 -14.47 23.85
CA PRO A 223 0.34 -15.50 23.65
C PRO A 223 -0.73 -15.09 22.62
N ARG A 224 -1.07 -13.80 22.56
CA ARG A 224 -2.02 -13.26 21.57
C ARG A 224 -1.47 -13.35 20.14
N ALA A 225 -0.24 -12.87 19.90
CA ALA A 225 0.40 -12.92 18.58
C ALA A 225 0.63 -14.37 18.11
N GLU A 226 1.04 -15.26 19.02
CA GLU A 226 1.23 -16.69 18.71
C GLU A 226 -0.09 -17.39 18.40
N ALA A 227 -1.16 -17.09 19.15
CA ALA A 227 -2.48 -17.63 18.90
C ALA A 227 -3.02 -17.21 17.53
N MET A 228 -2.78 -15.96 17.11
CA MET A 228 -3.13 -15.47 15.77
C MET A 228 -2.34 -16.20 14.69
N ARG A 229 -1.00 -16.24 14.80
CA ARG A 229 -0.12 -16.89 13.81
C ARG A 229 -0.45 -18.37 13.65
N THR A 230 -0.66 -19.07 14.77
CA THR A 230 -1.07 -20.49 14.79
C THR A 230 -2.47 -20.65 14.23
N GLY A 231 -3.42 -19.80 14.62
CA GLY A 231 -4.77 -19.77 14.07
C GLY A 231 -4.77 -19.66 12.55
N PHE A 232 -4.07 -18.68 11.99
CA PHE A 232 -3.99 -18.51 10.53
C PHE A 232 -3.43 -19.75 9.81
N SER A 233 -2.47 -20.46 10.41
CA SER A 233 -1.94 -21.72 9.85
C SER A 233 -2.95 -22.88 9.90
N GLN A 234 -3.88 -22.85 10.84
CA GLN A 234 -4.94 -23.85 11.05
C GLN A 234 -6.27 -23.44 10.43
N ARG A 235 -6.28 -22.38 9.61
CA ARG A 235 -7.48 -21.77 9.02
C ARG A 235 -8.50 -21.30 10.06
N ARG A 236 -8.04 -20.79 11.20
CA ARG A 236 -8.86 -20.29 12.31
C ARG A 236 -8.52 -18.84 12.66
N LEU A 237 -9.54 -18.00 12.78
CA LEU A 237 -9.40 -16.57 13.05
C LEU A 237 -9.74 -16.28 14.52
N THR A 238 -8.76 -15.79 15.27
CA THR A 238 -8.93 -15.51 16.72
C THR A 238 -9.46 -14.12 17.01
N GLU A 239 -9.25 -13.16 16.10
CA GLU A 239 -9.53 -11.74 16.34
C GLU A 239 -10.77 -11.25 15.57
N SER A 240 -11.59 -10.43 16.23
CA SER A 240 -12.85 -9.91 15.68
C SER A 240 -12.66 -9.05 14.43
N LEU A 241 -11.60 -8.23 14.37
CA LEU A 241 -11.25 -7.47 13.17
C LEU A 241 -10.94 -8.41 12.00
N CYS A 242 -10.16 -9.46 12.22
CA CYS A 242 -9.85 -10.44 11.17
C CYS A 242 -11.11 -11.19 10.70
N ARG A 243 -12.05 -11.46 11.60
CA ARG A 243 -13.35 -12.09 11.31
C ARG A 243 -14.27 -11.25 10.43
N ARG A 244 -14.11 -9.93 10.44
CA ARG A 244 -14.87 -8.97 9.60
C ARG A 244 -14.12 -8.53 8.33
N CYS A 245 -12.82 -8.83 8.23
CA CYS A 245 -11.96 -8.33 7.16
C CYS A 245 -12.20 -9.07 5.84
N SER A 246 -12.70 -8.38 4.82
CA SER A 246 -12.93 -8.93 3.48
C SER A 246 -11.63 -9.18 2.70
N PHE A 247 -10.53 -8.50 3.03
CA PHE A 247 -9.23 -8.70 2.36
C PHE A 247 -8.79 -10.16 2.40
N ARG A 248 -9.09 -10.88 3.48
CA ARG A 248 -8.74 -12.30 3.64
C ARG A 248 -9.35 -13.22 2.59
N GLN A 249 -10.45 -12.81 1.96
CA GLN A 249 -11.16 -13.59 0.95
C GLN A 249 -10.39 -13.65 -0.38
N SER A 250 -9.26 -12.94 -0.47
CA SER A 250 -8.37 -12.92 -1.63
C SER A 250 -7.32 -14.05 -1.62
N PHE A 251 -7.32 -14.93 -0.60
CA PHE A 251 -6.32 -15.99 -0.39
C PHE A 251 -6.95 -17.37 -0.17
#